data_AF-A0A7C9N6S8-F1
#
_entry.id   AF-A0A7C9N6S8-F1
#
_cell.length_a   1.000
_cell.length_b   1.000
_cell.length_c   1.000
_cell.angle_alpha   90.00
_cell.angle_beta   90.00
_cell.angle_gamma   90.00
#
_symmetry.space_group_name_H-M   'P 1'
#
loop_
_entity.id
_entity.type
_entity.pdbx_description
1 polymer ?
#
loop_
_entity_poly.entity_id
_entity_poly.type
_entity_poly.pdbx_seq_one_letter_code
_entity_poly.pdbx_strand_id
1 'polypeptide(L)'
;MIRLFLALLFVLSMAATASAQAFGPKNYPDCAMLYAKKAASLDGGMLMRRACRCRFQDKTAPECKEYTQAALDCLITNVGAVARDEEVWGVERACRSKNPVK
;
A
#
# COMPACT_ATOMS: atom_id res chain seq x y z
N MET A 1 -2.86 -23.58 -43.10
CA MET A 1 -2.76 -22.21 -42.52
C MET A 1 -3.54 -22.04 -41.21
N ILE A 2 -4.53 -22.91 -40.88
CA ILE A 2 -5.31 -22.85 -39.63
C ILE A 2 -4.49 -23.13 -38.36
N ARG A 3 -3.46 -23.98 -38.42
CA ARG A 3 -2.65 -24.37 -37.25
C ARG A 3 -1.84 -23.22 -36.64
N LEU A 4 -1.45 -22.23 -37.45
CA LEU A 4 -0.69 -21.06 -37.00
C LEU A 4 -1.57 -20.06 -36.22
N PHE A 5 -2.84 -19.92 -36.62
CA PHE A 5 -3.79 -19.04 -35.94
C PHE A 5 -4.19 -19.55 -34.55
N LEU A 6 -4.33 -20.87 -34.38
CA LEU A 6 -4.61 -21.49 -33.08
C LEU A 6 -3.46 -21.33 -32.09
N ALA A 7 -2.21 -21.44 -32.57
CA ALA A 7 -1.03 -21.22 -31.73
C ALA A 7 -0.93 -19.76 -31.26
N LEU A 8 -1.25 -18.79 -32.14
CA LEU A 8 -1.26 -17.38 -31.77
C LEU A 8 -2.31 -17.05 -30.70
N LEU A 9 -3.51 -17.62 -30.83
CA LEU A 9 -4.59 -17.42 -29.86
C LEU A 9 -4.25 -18.02 -28.49
N PHE A 10 -3.54 -19.16 -28.47
CA PHE A 10 -3.12 -19.81 -27.22
C PHE A 10 -2.00 -19.04 -26.49
N VAL A 11 -1.10 -18.39 -27.23
CA VAL A 11 -0.07 -17.51 -26.64
C VAL A 11 -0.71 -16.20 -26.15
N LEU A 12 -1.70 -15.66 -26.86
CA LEU A 12 -2.44 -14.47 -26.40
C LEU A 12 -3.25 -14.75 -25.11
N SER A 13 -3.84 -15.93 -24.96
CA SER A 13 -4.60 -16.27 -23.74
C SER A 13 -3.69 -16.51 -22.53
N MET A 14 -2.44 -16.95 -22.74
CA MET A 14 -1.44 -17.13 -21.67
C MET A 14 -0.86 -15.80 -21.15
N ALA A 15 -0.92 -14.72 -21.94
CA ALA A 15 -0.48 -13.39 -21.50
C ALA A 15 -1.50 -12.68 -20.59
N ALA A 16 -2.75 -13.15 -20.55
CA ALA A 16 -3.84 -12.49 -19.84
C ALA A 16 -3.93 -12.83 -18.34
N THR A 17 -3.19 -13.83 -17.85
CA THR A 17 -3.18 -14.22 -16.43
C THR A 17 -1.91 -13.77 -15.70
N ALA A 18 -1.43 -12.56 -15.98
CA ALA A 18 -0.62 -11.79 -15.03
C ALA A 18 -1.51 -10.84 -14.21
N SER A 19 -2.75 -11.23 -13.94
CA SER A 19 -3.65 -10.53 -13.03
C SER A 19 -3.21 -10.81 -11.59
N ALA A 20 -2.44 -9.89 -11.02
CA ALA A 20 -2.38 -9.61 -9.59
C ALA A 20 -2.23 -10.86 -8.69
N GLN A 21 -1.06 -11.49 -8.70
CA GLN A 21 -0.58 -12.05 -7.44
C GLN A 21 -0.40 -10.86 -6.50
N ALA A 22 -1.40 -10.59 -5.67
CA ALA A 22 -1.36 -9.50 -4.71
C ALA A 22 -0.28 -9.84 -3.66
N PHE A 23 0.97 -9.50 -3.96
CA PHE A 23 2.12 -9.52 -3.04
C PHE A 23 2.01 -8.38 -2.00
N GLY A 24 0.80 -7.89 -1.73
CA GLY A 24 0.53 -6.93 -0.69
C GLY A 24 0.48 -7.61 0.69
N PRO A 25 0.72 -6.85 1.76
CA PRO A 25 0.64 -7.39 3.12
C PRO A 25 -0.79 -7.87 3.42
N LYS A 26 -0.93 -9.05 4.03
CA LYS A 26 -2.25 -9.63 4.35
C LYS A 26 -2.70 -9.31 5.77
N ASN A 27 -1.76 -8.95 6.63
CA ASN A 27 -1.97 -8.68 8.04
C ASN A 27 -0.99 -7.60 8.54
N TYR A 28 -1.18 -7.18 9.79
CA TYR A 28 -0.33 -6.20 10.43
C TYR A 28 1.16 -6.59 10.49
N PRO A 29 1.54 -7.81 10.95
CA PRO A 29 2.94 -8.24 10.96
C PRO A 29 3.63 -8.11 9.60
N ASP A 30 2.97 -8.58 8.54
CA ASP A 30 3.49 -8.50 7.16
C ASP A 30 3.70 -7.05 6.74
N CYS A 31 2.70 -6.19 6.99
CA CYS A 31 2.77 -4.76 6.66
C CYS A 31 3.90 -4.06 7.42
N ALA A 32 3.99 -4.28 8.73
CA ALA A 32 5.01 -3.67 9.57
C ALA A 32 6.42 -4.14 9.19
N MET A 33 6.60 -5.42 8.86
CA MET A 33 7.89 -5.96 8.44
C MET A 33 8.31 -5.46 7.06
N LEU A 34 7.38 -5.42 6.09
CA LEU A 34 7.70 -5.02 4.73
C LEU A 34 7.96 -3.53 4.60
N TYR A 35 7.21 -2.69 5.32
CA TYR A 35 7.21 -1.24 5.09
C TYR A 35 7.77 -0.45 6.27
N ALA A 36 7.42 -0.79 7.52
CA ALA A 36 7.85 0.03 8.66
C ALA A 36 9.32 -0.18 9.04
N LYS A 37 9.85 -1.40 8.91
CA LYS A 37 11.28 -1.67 9.15
C LYS A 37 12.19 -1.06 8.07
N LYS A 38 11.65 -0.77 6.88
CA LYS A 38 12.39 -0.21 5.74
C LYS A 38 12.23 1.30 5.58
N ALA A 39 11.48 1.94 6.47
CA ALA A 39 11.30 3.38 6.41
C ALA A 39 12.66 4.08 6.57
N ALA A 40 12.93 5.06 5.70
CA ALA A 40 14.18 5.82 5.70
C ALA A 40 14.30 6.83 6.86
N SER A 41 13.23 7.02 7.63
CA SER A 41 13.13 8.01 8.71
C SER A 41 12.37 7.46 9.92
N LEU A 42 12.56 8.09 11.08
CA LEU A 42 11.97 7.66 12.35
C LEU A 42 10.46 7.87 12.35
N ASP A 43 10.02 9.07 11.95
CA ASP A 43 8.60 9.39 11.83
C ASP A 43 7.96 8.58 10.71
N GLY A 44 8.68 8.33 9.62
CA GLY A 44 8.23 7.43 8.55
C GLY A 44 7.92 6.03 9.07
N GLY A 45 8.81 5.47 9.91
CA GLY A 45 8.59 4.17 10.54
C GLY A 45 7.40 4.16 11.50
N MET A 46 7.26 5.19 12.34
CA MET A 46 6.13 5.32 13.27
C MET A 46 4.79 5.45 12.52
N LEU A 47 4.75 6.30 11.50
CA LEU A 47 3.56 6.53 10.70
C LEU A 47 3.15 5.27 9.94
N MET A 48 4.13 4.53 9.40
CA MET A 48 3.88 3.27 8.71
C MET A 48 3.29 2.21 9.64
N ARG A 49 3.82 2.07 10.87
CA ARG A 49 3.24 1.15 11.87
C ARG A 49 1.80 1.52 12.21
N ARG A 50 1.52 2.80 12.39
CA ARG A 50 0.16 3.30 12.61
C ARG A 50 -0.74 2.96 11.43
N ALA A 51 -0.29 3.24 10.21
CA ALA A 51 -1.06 2.96 9.00
C ALA A 51 -1.37 1.46 8.86
N CYS A 52 -0.36 0.60 9.06
CA CYS A 52 -0.53 -0.85 9.07
C CYS A 52 -1.51 -1.32 10.16
N ARG A 53 -1.44 -0.77 11.38
CA ARG A 53 -2.35 -1.10 12.47
C ARG A 53 -3.79 -0.73 12.13
N CYS A 54 -4.00 0.50 11.67
CA CYS A 54 -5.31 1.01 11.26
C CYS A 54 -5.89 0.27 10.06
N ARG A 55 -5.05 -0.32 9.21
CA ARG A 55 -5.48 -1.10 8.03
C ARG A 55 -5.88 -2.53 8.40
N PHE A 56 -5.09 -3.20 9.26
CA PHE A 56 -5.17 -4.65 9.43
C PHE A 56 -5.47 -5.17 10.84
N GLN A 57 -5.27 -4.39 11.89
CA GLN A 57 -5.35 -4.89 13.28
C GLN A 57 -6.46 -4.21 14.09
N ASP A 58 -6.41 -2.89 14.24
CA ASP A 58 -7.36 -2.14 15.06
C ASP A 58 -7.86 -0.92 14.28
N LYS A 59 -8.97 -1.12 13.57
CA LYS A 59 -9.61 -0.07 12.75
C LYS A 59 -10.39 0.93 13.60
N THR A 60 -10.71 0.57 14.84
CA THR A 60 -11.60 1.32 15.73
C THR A 60 -10.86 2.24 16.68
N ALA A 61 -9.55 2.08 16.81
CA ALA A 61 -8.70 2.95 17.60
C ALA A 61 -8.94 4.43 17.24
N PRO A 62 -8.96 5.34 18.24
CA PRO A 62 -9.28 6.75 18.01
C PRO A 62 -8.44 7.40 16.92
N GLU A 63 -7.14 7.10 16.85
CA GLU A 63 -6.24 7.66 15.83
C GLU A 63 -6.52 7.15 14.41
N CYS A 64 -7.22 6.03 14.26
CA CYS A 64 -7.55 5.44 12.96
C CYS A 64 -8.80 6.06 12.34
N LYS A 65 -9.64 6.72 13.13
CA LYS A 65 -10.86 7.41 12.67
C LYS A 65 -10.56 8.58 11.73
N GLU A 66 -9.34 9.11 11.78
CA GLU A 66 -8.89 10.20 10.92
C GLU A 66 -8.49 9.74 9.50
N TYR A 67 -8.50 8.43 9.22
CA TYR A 67 -8.02 7.86 7.98
C TYR A 67 -9.06 6.98 7.30
N THR A 68 -9.27 7.22 6.01
CA THR A 68 -9.95 6.26 5.13
C THR A 68 -9.00 5.12 4.75
N GLN A 69 -9.53 3.99 4.31
CA GLN A 69 -8.68 2.87 3.82
C GLN A 69 -7.78 3.30 2.66
N ALA A 70 -8.26 4.19 1.78
CA ALA A 70 -7.49 4.74 0.67
C ALA A 70 -6.37 5.69 1.16
N ALA A 71 -6.60 6.47 2.22
CA ALA A 71 -5.55 7.27 2.86
C ALA A 71 -4.45 6.36 3.43
N LEU A 72 -4.82 5.27 4.10
CA LEU A 72 -3.86 4.30 4.67
C LEU A 72 -3.01 3.62 3.59
N ASP A 73 -3.61 3.23 2.47
CA ASP A 73 -2.88 2.63 1.33
C ASP A 73 -1.93 3.65 0.69
N CYS A 74 -2.34 4.92 0.59
CA CYS A 74 -1.48 6.02 0.14
C CYS A 74 -0.26 6.20 1.04
N LEU A 75 -0.46 6.18 2.37
CA LEU A 75 0.64 6.27 3.34
C LEU A 75 1.63 5.11 3.18
N ILE A 76 1.13 3.87 3.14
CA ILE A 76 1.95 2.66 3.02
C ILE A 76 2.82 2.70 1.76
N THR A 77 2.30 3.26 0.67
CA THR A 77 2.99 3.34 -0.60
C THR A 77 4.05 4.45 -0.65
N ASN A 78 3.78 5.61 -0.03
CA ASN A 78 4.57 6.82 -0.28
C ASN A 78 5.56 7.18 0.84
N VAL A 79 5.30 6.74 2.08
CA VAL A 79 6.11 7.17 3.24
C VAL A 79 7.47 6.48 3.31
N GLY A 80 7.59 5.27 2.76
CA GLY A 80 8.74 4.38 3.03
C GLY A 80 10.09 4.94 2.57
N ALA A 81 10.09 5.67 1.45
CA ALA A 81 11.31 6.23 0.88
C ALA A 81 11.66 7.64 1.40
N VAL A 82 10.81 8.23 2.26
CA VAL A 82 10.99 9.62 2.73
C VAL A 82 11.99 9.65 3.88
N ALA A 83 13.16 10.24 3.63
CA ALA A 83 14.28 10.26 4.57
C ALA A 83 14.19 11.39 5.61
N ARG A 84 13.45 12.46 5.33
CA ARG A 84 13.30 13.61 6.24
C ARG A 84 11.96 13.56 6.96
N ASP A 85 11.99 13.67 8.28
CA ASP A 85 10.79 13.58 9.12
C ASP A 85 9.78 14.68 8.78
N GLU A 86 10.22 15.90 8.41
CA GLU A 86 9.29 16.98 8.05
C GLU A 86 8.49 16.66 6.77
N GLU A 87 9.10 15.94 5.83
CA GLU A 87 8.46 15.54 4.58
C GLU A 87 7.47 14.40 4.78
N VAL A 88 7.70 13.52 5.75
CA VAL A 88 6.77 12.45 6.12
C VAL A 88 5.40 13.00 6.48
N TRP A 89 5.36 14.06 7.30
CA TRP A 89 4.12 14.71 7.70
C TRP A 89 3.46 15.47 6.54
N GLY A 90 4.26 15.95 5.57
CA GLY A 90 3.75 16.48 4.32
C GLY A 90 3.01 15.42 3.49
N VAL A 91 3.58 14.21 3.40
CA VAL A 91 2.95 13.06 2.72
C VAL A 91 1.70 12.62 3.46
N GLU A 92 1.70 12.59 4.79
CA GLU A 92 0.52 12.26 5.58
C GLU A 92 -0.65 13.17 5.29
N ARG A 93 -0.39 14.48 5.34
CA ARG A 93 -1.40 15.50 5.07
C ARG A 93 -1.92 15.37 3.65
N ALA A 94 -1.03 15.20 2.68
CA ALA A 94 -1.41 15.02 1.28
C ALA A 94 -2.30 13.78 1.06
N CYS A 95 -1.96 12.65 1.68
CA CYS A 95 -2.75 11.42 1.58
C CYS A 95 -4.15 11.57 2.19
N ARG A 96 -4.26 12.26 3.34
CA ARG A 96 -5.56 12.54 3.99
C ARG A 96 -6.40 13.54 3.20
N SER A 97 -5.82 14.63 2.72
CA SER A 97 -6.54 15.62 1.92
C SER A 97 -7.07 15.04 0.61
N LYS A 98 -6.33 14.11 -0.01
CA LYS A 98 -6.79 13.40 -1.22
C LYS A 98 -7.88 12.36 -0.93
N ASN A 99 -7.92 11.81 0.28
CA ASN A 99 -8.84 10.74 0.67
C ASN A 99 -9.55 11.09 1.98
N PRO A 100 -10.36 12.17 2.02
CA PRO A 100 -10.94 12.69 3.24
C PRO A 100 -11.95 11.72 3.86
N VAL A 101 -12.02 11.73 5.19
CA VAL A 101 -13.09 11.06 5.94
C VAL A 101 -14.38 11.83 5.66
N LYS A 102 -15.42 11.12 5.23
CA LYS A 102 -16.74 11.71 4.95
C LYS A 102 -17.53 11.95 6.23
#